data_AF-A0A6C1T5L1-F1
#
_entry.id   AF-A0A6C1T5L1-F1
#
_cell.length_a   1.000
_cell.length_b   1.000
_cell.length_c   1.000
_cell.angle_alpha   90.00
_cell.angle_beta   90.00
_cell.angle_gamma   90.00
#
_symmetry.space_group_name_H-M   'P 1'
#
loop_
_entity.id
_entity.type
_entity.pdbx_description
1 polymer ?
#
loop_
_entity_poly.entity_id
_entity_poly.type
_entity_poly.pdbx_seq_one_letter_code
_entity_poly.pdbx_strand_id
1 'polypeptide(L)'
;MPFEKLNSKLERHLALLAEGSGRKIKATDVGKIIAKLEKRRAKLLDEVVTSPHKTERLAHKIDAADEMLGRARWLQKQLQHDAASEASKD
;
A
#
# COMPACT_ATOMS: atom_id res chain seq x y z
N MET A 1 3.17 1.97 -13.23
CA MET A 1 1.81 1.42 -13.01
C MET A 1 0.90 2.58 -12.62
N PRO A 2 -0.31 2.68 -13.18
CA PRO A 2 -1.30 3.67 -12.76
C PRO A 2 -1.70 3.50 -11.29
N PHE A 3 -2.11 4.58 -10.65
CA PHE A 3 -2.47 4.63 -9.23
C PHE A 3 -3.67 3.73 -8.92
N GLU A 4 -4.70 3.76 -9.78
CA GLU A 4 -5.87 2.88 -9.71
C GLU A 4 -5.49 1.39 -9.71
N LYS A 5 -4.52 0.98 -10.54
CA LYS A 5 -4.08 -0.41 -10.58
C LYS A 5 -3.36 -0.83 -9.30
N LEU A 6 -2.70 0.09 -8.59
CA LEU A 6 -2.14 -0.21 -7.27
C LEU A 6 -3.27 -0.36 -6.24
N ASN A 7 -4.29 0.49 -6.33
CA ASN A 7 -5.45 0.44 -5.44
C ASN A 7 -6.23 -0.86 -5.59
N SER A 8 -6.60 -1.24 -6.82
CA SER A 8 -7.32 -2.49 -7.06
C SER A 8 -6.54 -3.72 -6.60
N LYS A 9 -5.20 -3.70 -6.68
CA LYS A 9 -4.37 -4.80 -6.16
C LYS A 9 -4.39 -4.85 -4.64
N LEU A 10 -4.29 -3.69 -3.99
CA LEU A 10 -4.35 -3.60 -2.54
C LEU A 10 -5.72 -4.06 -2.02
N GLU A 11 -6.81 -3.57 -2.60
CA GLU A 11 -8.18 -3.97 -2.26
C GLU A 11 -8.40 -5.48 -2.44
N ARG A 12 -7.87 -6.06 -3.52
CA ARG A 12 -7.92 -7.52 -3.71
C ARG A 12 -7.21 -8.28 -2.59
N HIS A 13 -6.07 -7.79 -2.12
CA HIS A 13 -5.37 -8.43 -1.01
C HIS A 13 -6.11 -8.24 0.31
N LEU A 14 -6.68 -7.06 0.57
CA LEU A 14 -7.51 -6.82 1.75
C LEU A 14 -8.74 -7.74 1.78
N ALA A 15 -9.41 -7.94 0.65
CA ALA A 15 -10.52 -8.87 0.54
C ALA A 15 -10.10 -10.31 0.84
N LEU A 16 -8.97 -10.77 0.29
CA LEU A 16 -8.43 -12.10 0.58
C LEU A 16 -8.10 -12.29 2.07
N LEU A 17 -7.60 -11.24 2.74
CA LEU A 17 -7.34 -11.29 4.18
C LEU A 17 -8.66 -11.40 4.96
N ALA A 18 -9.66 -10.60 4.62
CA ALA A 18 -10.98 -10.61 5.27
C ALA A 18 -11.72 -11.95 5.09
N GLU A 19 -11.51 -12.63 3.97
CA GLU A 19 -12.02 -13.98 3.69
C GLU A 19 -11.26 -15.09 4.45
N GLY A 20 -10.28 -14.76 5.29
CA GLY A 20 -9.41 -15.74 5.96
C GLY A 20 -8.43 -16.44 5.02
N SER A 21 -8.31 -15.97 3.78
CA SER A 21 -7.37 -16.46 2.76
C SER A 21 -6.05 -15.68 2.76
N GLY A 22 -5.68 -15.04 3.88
CA GLY A 22 -4.45 -14.26 4.06
C GLY A 22 -3.19 -15.03 3.68
N ARG A 23 -3.16 -16.34 3.93
CA ARG A 23 -2.09 -17.28 3.53
C ARG A 23 -1.77 -17.32 2.04
N LYS A 24 -2.71 -16.89 1.17
CA LYS A 24 -2.49 -16.79 -0.29
C LYS A 24 -1.76 -15.51 -0.69
N ILE A 25 -1.59 -14.58 0.25
CA ILE A 25 -0.99 -13.27 0.01
C ILE A 25 0.49 -13.34 0.39
N LYS A 26 1.38 -13.12 -0.57
CA LYS A 26 2.81 -13.04 -0.29
C LYS A 26 3.14 -11.66 0.28
N ALA A 27 3.77 -11.61 1.44
CA ALA A 27 4.25 -10.35 2.04
C ALA A 27 5.18 -9.57 1.09
N THR A 28 5.94 -10.27 0.23
CA THR A 28 6.79 -9.66 -0.80
C THR A 28 5.99 -8.92 -1.88
N ASP A 29 4.79 -9.38 -2.22
CA ASP A 29 3.93 -8.69 -3.19
C ASP A 29 3.32 -7.42 -2.59
N VAL A 30 2.96 -7.43 -1.30
CA VAL A 30 2.57 -6.23 -0.56
C VAL A 30 3.74 -5.25 -0.46
N GLY A 31 4.96 -5.73 -0.18
CA GLY A 31 6.18 -4.91 -0.18
C GLY A 31 6.44 -4.20 -1.52
N LYS A 32 6.20 -4.87 -2.65
CA LYS A 32 6.30 -4.25 -3.99
C LYS A 32 5.25 -3.15 -4.21
N ILE A 33 4.06 -3.27 -3.60
CA ILE A 33 3.02 -2.23 -3.66
C ILE A 33 3.47 -1.01 -2.86
N ILE A 34 3.96 -1.22 -1.63
CA ILE A 34 4.51 -0.16 -0.76
C ILE A 34 5.60 0.61 -1.49
N ALA A 35 6.63 -0.07 -2.02
CA ALA A 35 7.73 0.59 -2.72
C ALA A 35 7.26 1.44 -3.91
N LYS A 36 6.23 1.00 -4.64
CA LYS A 36 5.65 1.77 -5.76
C LYS A 36 4.86 2.98 -5.29
N LEU A 37 4.15 2.87 -4.17
CA LEU A 37 3.42 3.98 -3.56
C LEU A 37 4.38 5.02 -3.01
N GLU A 38 5.45 4.61 -2.32
CA GLU A 38 6.50 5.52 -1.81
C GLU A 38 7.18 6.29 -2.95
N LYS A 39 7.57 5.60 -4.03
CA LYS A 39 8.14 6.26 -5.21
C LYS A 39 7.18 7.29 -5.82
N ARG A 40 5.87 7.00 -5.81
CA ARG A 40 4.87 7.91 -6.36
C ARG A 40 4.60 9.09 -5.44
N ARG A 41 4.55 8.88 -4.13
CA ARG A 41 4.46 9.92 -3.11
C ARG A 41 5.64 10.88 -3.21
N ALA A 42 6.86 10.36 -3.30
CA ALA A 42 8.06 11.18 -3.48
C ALA A 42 7.98 12.05 -4.74
N LYS A 43 7.55 11.46 -5.87
CA LYS A 43 7.35 12.23 -7.11
C LYS A 43 6.30 13.34 -6.97
N LEU A 44 5.21 13.09 -6.23
CA LEU A 44 4.18 14.11 -6.00
C LEU A 44 4.69 15.25 -5.12
N LEU A 45 5.50 14.94 -4.11
CA LEU A 45 6.16 15.94 -3.26
C LEU A 45 7.14 16.81 -4.06
N ASP A 46 7.96 16.19 -4.92
CA ASP A 46 8.83 16.92 -5.84
C ASP A 46 8.02 17.82 -6.80
N GLU A 47 6.84 17.37 -7.25
CA GLU A 47 5.94 18.15 -8.09
C GLU A 47 5.34 19.35 -7.33
N VAL A 48 5.06 19.22 -6.04
CA VAL A 48 4.60 20.34 -5.20
C VAL A 48 5.67 21.42 -5.12
N VAL A 49 6.93 21.03 -4.91
CA VAL A 49 8.07 21.97 -4.84
C VAL A 49 8.25 22.71 -6.16
N THR A 50 8.07 22.02 -7.29
CA THR A 50 8.30 22.59 -8.64
C THR A 50 7.07 23.26 -9.27
N SER A 51 5.87 23.01 -8.76
CA SER A 51 4.61 23.54 -9.29
C SER A 51 3.64 23.96 -8.17
N PRO A 52 3.95 25.03 -7.41
CA PRO A 52 3.15 25.45 -6.26
C PRO A 52 1.72 25.88 -6.64
N HIS A 53 1.47 26.28 -7.89
CA HIS A 53 0.11 26.58 -8.40
C HIS A 53 -0.79 25.34 -8.53
N LYS A 54 -0.23 24.13 -8.40
CA LYS A 54 -0.97 22.85 -8.42
C LYS A 54 -1.08 22.21 -7.04
N THR A 55 -0.66 22.92 -5.98
CA THR A 55 -0.53 22.37 -4.63
C THR A 55 -1.79 21.66 -4.15
N GLU A 56 -2.96 22.27 -4.28
CA GLU A 56 -4.23 21.67 -3.82
C GLU A 56 -4.54 20.33 -4.52
N ARG A 57 -4.44 20.31 -5.86
CA ARG A 57 -4.63 19.06 -6.64
C ARG A 57 -3.57 18.00 -6.32
N LEU A 58 -2.35 18.41 -6.01
CA LEU A 58 -1.26 17.50 -5.64
C LEU A 58 -1.43 16.98 -4.20
N ALA A 59 -1.93 17.82 -3.28
CA ALA A 59 -2.25 17.44 -1.91
C ALA A 59 -3.25 16.29 -1.89
N HIS A 60 -4.36 16.39 -2.64
CA HIS A 60 -5.32 15.28 -2.75
C HIS A 60 -4.71 13.97 -3.25
N LYS A 61 -3.72 14.03 -4.15
CA LYS A 61 -3.02 12.83 -4.63
C LYS A 61 -2.03 12.28 -3.60
N ILE A 62 -1.41 13.15 -2.81
CA ILE A 62 -0.51 12.77 -1.72
C ILE A 62 -1.33 12.09 -0.62
N ASP A 63 -2.46 12.68 -0.22
CA ASP A 63 -3.36 12.13 0.79
C ASP A 63 -3.84 10.73 0.39
N ALA A 64 -4.28 10.57 -0.86
CA ALA A 64 -4.66 9.25 -1.37
C ALA A 64 -3.49 8.25 -1.35
N ALA A 65 -2.25 8.70 -1.65
CA ALA A 65 -1.08 7.83 -1.61
C ALA A 65 -0.73 7.42 -0.17
N ASP A 66 -0.91 8.33 0.78
CA ASP A 66 -0.64 8.12 2.20
C ASP A 66 -1.66 7.18 2.84
N GLU A 67 -2.94 7.32 2.48
CA GLU A 67 -3.99 6.39 2.89
C GLU A 67 -3.71 4.97 2.39
N MET A 68 -3.37 4.83 1.11
CA MET A 68 -3.02 3.54 0.53
C MET A 68 -1.75 2.93 1.16
N LEU A 69 -0.76 3.76 1.49
CA LEU A 69 0.45 3.32 2.21
C LEU A 69 0.10 2.81 3.61
N GLY A 70 -0.79 3.51 4.32
CA GLY A 70 -1.30 3.07 5.63
C GLY A 70 -1.93 1.69 5.56
N ARG A 71 -2.87 1.49 4.62
CA ARG A 71 -3.53 0.20 4.38
C ARG A 71 -2.54 -0.90 3.99
N ALA A 72 -1.60 -0.62 3.09
CA ALA A 72 -0.62 -1.60 2.64
C ALA A 72 0.36 -2.02 3.74
N ARG A 73 0.83 -1.06 4.56
CA ARG A 73 1.71 -1.33 5.71
C ARG A 73 0.96 -2.11 6.80
N TRP A 74 -0.31 -1.78 7.05
CA TRP A 74 -1.15 -2.56 7.95
C TRP A 74 -1.28 -4.01 7.48
N LEU A 75 -1.63 -4.22 6.21
CA LEU A 75 -1.73 -5.55 5.62
C LEU A 75 -0.42 -6.34 5.74
N GLN A 76 0.72 -5.70 5.46
CA GLN A 76 2.02 -6.35 5.60
C GLN A 76 2.27 -6.85 7.03
N LYS A 77 1.90 -6.05 8.04
CA LYS A 77 2.02 -6.44 9.45
C LYS A 77 1.10 -7.60 9.80
N GLN A 78 -0.15 -7.60 9.30
CA GLN A 78 -1.08 -8.72 9.51
C GLN A 78 -0.50 -10.04 8.95
N LEU A 79 0.03 -10.00 7.74
CA LEU A 79 0.63 -11.19 7.12
C LEU A 79 1.86 -11.71 7.88
N GLN A 80 2.64 -10.82 8.48
CA GLN A 80 3.78 -11.20 9.33
C GLN A 80 3.32 -11.80 10.66
N HIS A 81 2.28 -11.23 11.27
CA HIS A 81 1.70 -11.76 12.51
C HIS A 81 1.10 -13.14 12.30
N ASP A 82 0.32 -13.33 11.23
CA ASP A 82 -0.29 -14.63 10.91
C ASP A 82 0.79 -15.70 10.71
N ALA A 83 1.84 -15.39 9.95
CA ALA A 83 2.99 -16.28 9.74
C ALA A 83 3.73 -16.63 11.04
N ALA A 84 3.87 -15.68 11.96
CA ALA A 84 4.50 -15.92 13.27
C ALA A 84 3.60 -16.79 14.18
N SER A 85 2.28 -16.62 14.11
CA SER A 85 1.33 -17.42 14.90
C SER A 85 1.27 -18.89 14.47
N GLU A 86 1.51 -19.18 13.18
CA GLU A 86 1.59 -20.54 12.65
C GLU A 86 2.89 -21.23 13.07
N ALA A 87 4.03 -20.52 13.04
CA ALA A 87 5.33 -21.06 13.42
C ALA A 87 5.47 -21.46 14.91
N SER A 88 4.53 -21.05 15.77
CA SER A 88 4.49 -21.43 17.20
C SER A 88 3.54 -22.61 17.49
N LYS A 89 2.91 -23.20 16.47
CA LYS A 89 2.01 -24.36 16.61
C LYS A 89 2.63 -25.69 16.21
N ASP A 90 3.86 -25.68 15.68
CA ASP A 90 4.70 -26.85 15.42
C ASP A 90 5.68 -27.08 16.59
#